data_AF-A0A2P2I602-F1
#
_entry.id   AF-A0A2P2I602-F1
#
_cell.length_a   1.000
_cell.length_b   1.000
_cell.length_c   1.000
_cell.angle_alpha   90.00
_cell.angle_beta   90.00
_cell.angle_gamma   90.00
#
_symmetry.space_group_name_H-M   'P 1'
#
loop_
_entity.id
_entity.type
_entity.pdbx_description
1 polymer ?
#
loop_
_entity_poly.entity_id
_entity_poly.type
_entity_poly.pdbx_seq_one_letter_code
_entity_poly.pdbx_strand_id
1 'polypeptide(L)'
;MKLTLFIVLGLACVAYGQKVGTQTPEVHLSLSMENCESGSCTTESTKIVLDSNWRWTHVVDDYVNCYEGNTWSPEFCPDSVTCTENCAIDGVDDASWSGTYGVTTTGFELTLQFVTEGPYSTNIGSRVYLLADDNNYRVFYLKNREFIIDVDSSELPCG
;
A
#
# COMPACT_ATOMS: atom_id res chain seq x y z
N MET A 1 -44.53 -30.99 -7.90
CA MET A 1 -43.27 -30.80 -7.18
C MET A 1 -42.93 -29.32 -7.26
N LYS A 2 -43.21 -28.54 -6.20
CA LYS A 2 -43.01 -27.07 -6.21
C LYS A 2 -41.56 -26.78 -5.80
N LEU A 3 -40.75 -26.33 -6.75
CA LEU A 3 -39.37 -25.92 -6.52
C LEU A 3 -39.40 -24.55 -5.83
N THR A 4 -39.03 -24.50 -4.56
CA THR A 4 -38.98 -23.26 -3.77
C THR A 4 -37.56 -22.70 -3.88
N LEU A 5 -37.40 -21.60 -4.61
CA LEU A 5 -36.13 -20.90 -4.80
C LEU A 5 -35.83 -20.05 -3.56
N PHE A 6 -34.84 -20.44 -2.75
CA PHE A 6 -34.32 -19.62 -1.66
C PHE A 6 -33.34 -18.59 -2.23
N ILE A 7 -33.76 -17.33 -2.31
CA ILE A 7 -32.86 -16.20 -2.56
C ILE A 7 -32.23 -15.85 -1.22
N VAL A 8 -30.98 -16.25 -1.03
CA VAL A 8 -30.16 -15.80 0.10
C VAL A 8 -29.68 -14.38 -0.23
N LEU A 9 -30.33 -13.38 0.38
CA LEU A 9 -29.90 -12.00 0.33
C LEU A 9 -28.64 -11.88 1.21
N GLY A 10 -27.46 -12.09 0.63
CA GLY A 10 -26.20 -11.86 1.32
C GLY A 10 -26.04 -10.38 1.61
N LEU A 11 -26.09 -9.98 2.89
CA LEU A 11 -25.55 -8.69 3.31
C LEU A 11 -24.05 -8.72 3.03
N ALA A 12 -23.62 -8.14 1.92
CA ALA A 12 -22.24 -7.72 1.77
C ALA A 12 -22.03 -6.61 2.81
N CYS A 13 -21.26 -6.89 3.86
CA CYS A 13 -20.70 -5.84 4.69
C CYS A 13 -19.77 -5.01 3.80
N VAL A 14 -20.28 -3.92 3.23
CA VAL A 14 -19.47 -2.94 2.53
C VAL A 14 -18.69 -2.20 3.61
N ALA A 15 -17.41 -2.52 3.77
CA ALA A 15 -16.52 -1.68 4.54
C ALA A 15 -16.33 -0.37 3.75
N TYR A 16 -16.78 0.74 4.30
CA TYR A 16 -16.50 2.07 3.74
C TYR A 16 -15.05 2.42 4.06
N GLY A 17 -14.15 2.11 3.12
CA GLY A 17 -12.77 2.61 3.13
C GLY A 17 -12.68 4.03 2.61
N GLN A 18 -11.48 4.59 2.63
CA GLN A 18 -11.18 5.83 1.93
C GLN A 18 -11.47 5.68 0.43
N LYS A 19 -11.94 6.74 -0.23
CA LYS A 19 -12.12 6.75 -1.69
C LYS A 19 -10.77 6.67 -2.41
N VAL A 20 -10.83 6.20 -3.66
CA VAL A 20 -9.66 6.05 -4.55
C VAL A 20 -9.56 7.29 -5.44
N GLY A 21 -8.39 7.94 -5.43
CA GLY A 21 -8.06 9.04 -6.33
C GLY A 21 -7.76 8.53 -7.74
N THR A 22 -7.81 9.42 -8.72
CA THR A 22 -7.59 9.05 -10.13
C THR A 22 -6.54 9.91 -10.83
N GLN A 23 -5.81 10.77 -10.10
CA GLN A 23 -4.81 11.64 -10.72
C GLN A 23 -3.52 10.88 -11.00
N THR A 24 -3.22 9.85 -10.19
CA THR A 24 -2.04 9.00 -10.34
C THR A 24 -2.44 7.52 -10.40
N PRO A 25 -2.02 6.75 -11.41
CA PRO A 25 -2.30 5.32 -11.44
C PRO A 25 -1.56 4.61 -10.31
N GLU A 26 -2.20 3.62 -9.68
CA GLU A 26 -1.52 2.74 -8.74
C GLU A 26 -0.72 1.66 -9.48
N VAL A 27 0.60 1.66 -9.28
CA VAL A 27 1.50 0.64 -9.81
C VAL A 27 2.23 -0.03 -8.66
N HIS A 28 2.07 -1.34 -8.51
CA HIS A 28 2.79 -2.11 -7.49
C HIS A 28 4.15 -2.59 -8.01
N LEU A 29 5.23 -2.35 -7.25
CA LEU A 29 6.55 -2.88 -7.58
C LEU A 29 6.60 -4.40 -7.38
N SER A 30 7.25 -5.12 -8.29
CA SER A 30 7.39 -6.58 -8.20
C SER A 30 8.52 -6.94 -7.24
N LEU A 31 8.26 -7.88 -6.34
CA LEU A 31 9.25 -8.44 -5.41
C LEU A 31 9.07 -9.94 -5.40
N SER A 32 10.07 -10.70 -5.86
CA SER A 32 10.04 -12.15 -5.78
C SER A 32 10.35 -12.63 -4.37
N MET A 33 9.75 -13.74 -3.96
CA MET A 33 10.10 -14.46 -2.74
C MET A 33 10.24 -15.95 -3.02
N GLU A 34 10.74 -16.71 -2.04
CA GLU A 34 10.83 -18.16 -2.13
C GLU A 34 9.85 -18.83 -1.15
N ASN A 35 9.10 -19.82 -1.66
CA ASN A 35 8.33 -20.74 -0.83
C ASN A 35 9.02 -22.12 -0.85
N CYS A 36 9.44 -22.58 0.32
CA CYS A 36 10.26 -23.78 0.47
C CYS A 36 9.51 -24.92 1.15
N GLU A 37 9.59 -26.12 0.57
CA GLU A 37 9.04 -27.36 1.12
C GLU A 37 10.08 -28.49 1.00
N SER A 38 10.30 -29.20 2.11
CA SER A 38 11.17 -30.39 2.17
C SER A 38 12.58 -30.21 1.58
N GLY A 39 13.18 -29.03 1.77
CA GLY A 39 14.54 -28.71 1.30
C GLY A 39 14.64 -28.24 -0.16
N SER A 40 13.51 -28.00 -0.83
CA SER A 40 13.45 -27.37 -2.14
C SER A 40 12.64 -26.07 -2.08
N CYS A 41 13.04 -25.06 -2.85
CA CYS A 41 12.38 -23.77 -2.89
C CYS A 41 11.82 -23.50 -4.30
N THR A 42 10.69 -22.83 -4.35
CA THR A 42 10.05 -22.36 -5.59
C THR A 42 9.88 -20.85 -5.53
N THR A 43 10.19 -20.17 -6.62
CA THR A 43 9.99 -18.72 -6.73
C THR A 43 8.50 -18.42 -6.80
N GLU A 44 8.03 -17.57 -5.89
CA GLU A 44 6.68 -17.01 -5.86
C GLU A 44 6.78 -15.53 -6.29
N SER A 45 5.99 -15.13 -7.28
CA SER A 45 5.93 -13.74 -7.74
C SER A 45 4.98 -12.97 -6.84
N THR A 46 5.52 -12.06 -6.04
CA THR A 46 4.76 -11.15 -5.18
C THR A 46 4.98 -9.71 -5.61
N LYS A 47 4.25 -8.78 -4.99
CA LYS A 47 4.41 -7.34 -5.20
C LYS A 47 4.48 -6.61 -3.88
N ILE A 48 4.82 -5.33 -3.88
CA ILE A 48 4.70 -4.45 -2.72
C ILE A 48 3.77 -3.29 -3.00
N VAL A 49 3.12 -2.82 -1.93
CA VAL A 49 2.25 -1.63 -1.94
C VAL A 49 2.67 -0.67 -0.84
N LEU A 50 2.62 0.63 -1.13
CA LEU A 50 2.89 1.68 -0.17
C LEU A 50 1.71 1.85 0.79
N ASP A 51 2.01 1.98 2.08
CA ASP A 51 1.04 2.31 3.12
C ASP A 51 0.29 3.61 2.82
N SER A 52 -0.99 3.66 3.19
CA SER A 52 -1.87 4.77 2.85
C SER A 52 -1.46 6.11 3.47
N ASN A 53 -0.75 6.14 4.60
CA ASN A 53 -0.35 7.40 5.23
C ASN A 53 0.66 8.20 4.40
N TRP A 54 1.42 7.54 3.53
CA TRP A 54 2.38 8.21 2.65
C TRP A 54 1.76 8.71 1.35
N ARG A 55 0.50 8.34 1.08
CA ARG A 55 -0.17 8.71 -0.16
C ARG A 55 -0.69 10.12 -0.09
N TRP A 56 -0.70 10.76 -1.25
CA TRP A 56 -1.37 12.04 -1.40
C TRP A 56 -2.87 11.87 -1.13
N THR A 57 -3.38 12.70 -0.21
CA THR A 57 -4.80 12.71 0.18
C THR A 57 -5.43 14.05 -0.21
N HIS A 58 -6.35 14.00 -1.18
CA HIS A 58 -6.91 15.18 -1.83
C HIS A 58 -8.43 15.08 -1.97
N VAL A 59 -9.08 16.19 -2.29
CA VAL A 59 -10.52 16.22 -2.59
C VAL A 59 -10.79 15.36 -3.82
N VAL A 60 -11.86 14.55 -3.77
CA VAL A 60 -12.31 13.69 -4.86
C VAL A 60 -12.45 14.51 -6.15
N ASP A 61 -11.89 14.00 -7.25
CA ASP A 61 -11.92 14.62 -8.58
C ASP A 61 -11.31 16.04 -8.66
N ASP A 62 -10.48 16.43 -7.68
CA ASP A 62 -9.78 17.73 -7.62
C ASP A 62 -8.29 17.54 -7.24
N TYR A 63 -7.50 18.62 -7.20
CA TYR A 63 -6.10 18.68 -6.77
C TYR A 63 -5.92 19.40 -5.42
N VAL A 64 -7.02 19.79 -4.76
CA VAL A 64 -6.95 20.45 -3.44
C VAL A 64 -6.65 19.43 -2.34
N ASN A 65 -5.61 19.70 -1.54
CA ASN A 65 -5.21 18.82 -0.44
C ASN A 65 -6.29 18.73 0.64
N CYS A 66 -6.64 17.51 1.04
CA CYS A 66 -7.39 17.27 2.26
C CYS A 66 -6.48 17.19 3.49
N TYR A 67 -5.22 16.78 3.27
CA TYR A 67 -4.19 16.70 4.29
C TYR A 67 -2.89 17.30 3.75
N GLU A 68 -2.26 18.18 4.52
CA GLU A 68 -1.00 18.82 4.16
C GLU A 68 -0.10 19.00 5.39
N GLY A 69 1.16 18.61 5.25
CA GLY A 69 2.13 18.59 6.35
C GLY A 69 1.69 17.67 7.48
N ASN A 70 1.08 18.26 8.51
CA ASN A 70 0.55 17.57 9.68
C ASN A 70 -0.89 17.96 10.05
N THR A 71 -1.62 18.59 9.12
CA THR A 71 -2.96 19.12 9.38
C THR A 71 -3.96 18.68 8.31
N TRP A 72 -5.19 18.38 8.75
CA TRP A 72 -6.34 18.18 7.89
C TRP A 72 -7.01 19.51 7.56
N SER A 73 -7.53 19.65 6.34
CA SER A 73 -8.32 20.82 5.94
C SER A 73 -9.64 20.86 6.71
N PRO A 74 -9.93 21.92 7.49
CA PRO A 74 -11.19 22.02 8.23
C PRO A 74 -12.41 22.23 7.31
N GLU A 75 -12.20 22.67 6.06
CA GLU A 75 -13.25 22.83 5.06
C GLU A 75 -13.74 21.47 4.54
N PHE A 76 -12.80 20.57 4.22
CA PHE A 76 -13.12 19.26 3.63
C PHE A 76 -13.23 18.14 4.67
N CYS A 77 -12.58 18.30 5.83
CA CYS A 77 -12.49 17.33 6.92
C CYS A 77 -12.87 17.93 8.30
N PRO A 78 -14.07 18.50 8.48
CA PRO A 78 -14.54 18.97 9.80
C PRO A 78 -14.83 17.81 10.77
N ASP A 79 -15.14 16.63 10.23
CA ASP A 79 -15.35 15.38 10.95
C ASP A 79 -14.96 14.19 10.05
N SER A 80 -14.86 12.99 10.63
CA SER A 80 -14.39 11.81 9.91
C SER A 80 -15.32 11.36 8.78
N VAL A 81 -16.64 11.49 8.95
CA VAL A 81 -17.61 11.05 7.94
C VAL A 81 -17.50 11.96 6.71
N THR A 82 -17.55 13.27 6.93
CA THR A 82 -17.40 14.28 5.89
C THR A 82 -16.04 14.16 5.18
N CYS A 83 -14.96 13.93 5.93
CA CYS A 83 -13.62 13.75 5.36
C CYS A 83 -13.52 12.53 4.45
N THR A 84 -14.04 11.38 4.87
CA THR A 84 -14.04 10.15 4.05
C THR A 84 -14.93 10.31 2.81
N GLU A 85 -16.00 11.09 2.89
CA GLU A 85 -16.85 11.40 1.74
C GLU A 85 -16.19 12.35 0.74
N ASN A 86 -15.48 13.37 1.22
CA ASN A 86 -14.93 14.42 0.36
C ASN A 86 -13.56 14.10 -0.23
N CYS A 87 -12.78 13.24 0.43
CA CYS A 87 -11.37 13.03 0.11
C CYS A 87 -11.13 11.65 -0.50
N ALA A 88 -9.99 11.50 -1.16
CA ALA A 88 -9.49 10.26 -1.72
C ALA A 88 -7.97 10.14 -1.49
N ILE A 89 -7.48 8.90 -1.44
CA ILE A 89 -6.04 8.61 -1.50
C ILE A 89 -5.66 8.24 -2.93
N ASP A 90 -4.60 8.84 -3.45
CA ASP A 90 -4.17 8.61 -4.82
C ASP A 90 -3.15 7.46 -4.96
N GLY A 91 -2.90 7.06 -6.20
CA GLY A 91 -1.93 6.04 -6.56
C GLY A 91 -0.47 6.46 -6.40
N VAL A 92 0.41 5.49 -6.57
CA VAL A 92 1.87 5.67 -6.70
C VAL A 92 2.29 5.09 -8.04
N ASP A 93 2.80 5.95 -8.93
CA ASP A 93 3.31 5.54 -10.25
C ASP A 93 4.77 5.09 -10.19
N ASP A 94 5.26 4.51 -11.31
CA ASP A 94 6.62 4.00 -11.45
C ASP A 94 7.70 5.03 -11.09
N ALA A 95 7.48 6.30 -11.44
CA ALA A 95 8.44 7.38 -11.20
C ALA A 95 8.47 7.77 -9.71
N SER A 96 7.31 7.80 -9.05
CA SER A 96 7.16 8.21 -7.67
C SER A 96 7.80 7.24 -6.68
N TRP A 97 7.82 5.94 -6.99
CA TRP A 97 8.45 4.93 -6.12
C TRP A 97 9.89 5.29 -5.74
N SER A 98 10.73 5.54 -6.74
CA SER A 98 12.12 5.92 -6.51
C SER A 98 12.30 7.42 -6.28
N GLY A 99 11.61 8.26 -7.06
CA GLY A 99 11.81 9.71 -7.06
C GLY A 99 11.18 10.46 -5.90
N THR A 100 10.08 9.93 -5.35
CA THR A 100 9.36 10.56 -4.22
C THR A 100 9.58 9.76 -2.94
N TYR A 101 9.48 8.43 -3.00
CA TYR A 101 9.49 7.58 -1.79
C TYR A 101 10.82 6.87 -1.54
N GLY A 102 11.76 6.89 -2.48
CA GLY A 102 13.08 6.26 -2.33
C GLY A 102 13.01 4.74 -2.18
N VAL A 103 11.97 4.12 -2.72
CA VAL A 103 11.74 2.68 -2.65
C VAL A 103 11.97 2.06 -4.01
N THR A 104 12.76 0.98 -4.05
CA THR A 104 13.07 0.24 -5.28
C THR A 104 13.09 -1.26 -5.03
N THR A 105 12.82 -2.04 -6.07
CA THR A 105 12.88 -3.51 -6.04
C THR A 105 13.73 -4.05 -7.18
N THR A 106 14.56 -5.05 -6.91
CA THR A 106 15.32 -5.78 -7.95
C THR A 106 15.27 -7.28 -7.66
N GLY A 107 14.44 -8.03 -8.38
CA GLY A 107 14.29 -9.47 -8.17
C GLY A 107 13.77 -9.79 -6.78
N PHE A 108 14.65 -10.25 -5.88
CA PHE A 108 14.34 -10.59 -4.48
C PHE A 108 14.69 -9.46 -3.49
N GLU A 109 15.30 -8.38 -3.97
CA GLU A 109 15.77 -7.27 -3.15
C GLU A 109 14.73 -6.14 -3.08
N LEU A 110 14.54 -5.61 -1.87
CA LEU A 110 13.79 -4.39 -1.57
C LEU A 110 14.70 -3.40 -0.86
N THR A 111 14.83 -2.20 -1.42
CA THR A 111 15.62 -1.11 -0.84
C THR A 111 14.69 0.04 -0.46
N LEU A 112 14.82 0.51 0.79
CA LEU A 112 14.04 1.60 1.37
C LEU A 112 14.99 2.72 1.83
N GLN A 113 15.04 3.83 1.10
CA GLN A 113 15.81 5.01 1.53
C GLN A 113 15.09 5.75 2.65
N PHE A 114 15.85 6.23 3.65
CA PHE A 114 15.25 6.91 4.80
C PHE A 114 14.81 8.34 4.48
N VAL A 115 15.57 9.09 3.67
CA VAL A 115 15.20 10.44 3.23
C VAL A 115 15.29 10.50 1.71
N THR A 116 14.23 11.01 1.08
CA THR A 116 14.17 11.18 -0.38
C THR A 116 13.77 12.61 -0.70
N GLU A 117 14.68 13.35 -1.32
CA GLU A 117 14.44 14.73 -1.76
C GLU A 117 13.85 14.72 -3.16
N GLY A 118 12.54 14.84 -3.24
CA GLY A 118 11.81 14.95 -4.49
C GLY A 118 11.80 16.38 -5.03
N PRO A 119 11.20 16.61 -6.21
CA PRO A 119 11.18 17.92 -6.86
C PRO A 119 10.41 19.00 -6.09
N TYR A 120 9.44 18.60 -5.26
CA TYR A 120 8.51 19.52 -4.57
C TYR A 120 8.39 19.26 -3.07
N SER A 121 8.95 18.17 -2.56
CA SER A 121 8.87 17.79 -1.15
C SER A 121 10.00 16.86 -0.75
N THR A 122 10.22 16.73 0.56
CA THR A 122 11.13 15.74 1.15
C THR A 122 10.32 14.68 1.85
N ASN A 123 10.44 13.42 1.40
CA ASN A 123 9.86 12.27 2.08
C ASN A 123 10.82 11.76 3.17
N ILE A 124 10.27 11.34 4.31
CA ILE A 124 11.01 10.77 5.43
C ILE A 124 10.37 9.44 5.83
N GLY A 125 11.14 8.37 5.67
CA GLY A 125 10.73 6.99 5.92
C GLY A 125 9.73 6.45 4.91
N SER A 126 9.39 5.17 5.07
CA SER A 126 8.35 4.49 4.31
C SER A 126 7.84 3.28 5.07
N ARG A 127 6.63 2.83 4.73
CA ARG A 127 6.09 1.53 5.15
C ARG A 127 5.44 0.86 3.95
N VAL A 128 5.79 -0.41 3.72
CA VAL A 128 5.26 -1.19 2.61
C VAL A 128 4.69 -2.53 3.11
N TYR A 129 3.77 -3.09 2.34
CA TYR A 129 3.18 -4.40 2.58
C TYR A 129 3.42 -5.31 1.38
N LEU A 130 3.62 -6.60 1.64
CA LEU A 130 3.70 -7.61 0.59
C LEU A 130 2.30 -7.98 0.10
N LEU A 131 2.14 -8.06 -1.21
CA LEU A 131 0.91 -8.42 -1.91
C LEU A 131 1.06 -9.79 -2.59
N ALA A 132 0.04 -10.62 -2.44
CA ALA A 132 -0.10 -11.89 -3.18
C ALA A 132 -0.61 -11.63 -4.61
N ASP A 133 -1.46 -10.62 -4.76
CA ASP A 133 -1.99 -10.11 -6.02
C ASP A 133 -2.37 -8.63 -5.84
N ASP A 134 -2.90 -7.99 -6.89
CA ASP A 134 -3.18 -6.55 -6.86
C ASP A 134 -4.24 -6.10 -5.84
N ASN A 135 -4.99 -7.02 -5.23
CA ASN A 135 -6.06 -6.69 -4.30
C ASN A 135 -5.89 -7.30 -2.91
N ASN A 136 -4.90 -8.19 -2.71
CA ASN A 136 -4.77 -8.97 -1.47
C ASN A 136 -3.35 -8.96 -0.93
N TYR A 137 -3.23 -8.66 0.37
CA TYR A 137 -1.99 -8.86 1.10
C TYR A 137 -1.56 -10.33 1.08
N ARG A 138 -0.25 -10.55 1.01
CA ARG A 138 0.32 -11.88 1.20
C ARG A 138 0.25 -12.25 2.67
N VAL A 139 -0.74 -13.05 3.03
CA VAL A 139 -0.92 -13.53 4.40
C VAL A 139 -0.03 -14.73 4.67
N PHE A 140 0.74 -14.69 5.77
CA PHE A 140 1.59 -15.78 6.22
C PHE A 140 1.01 -16.48 7.45
N TYR A 141 0.78 -17.79 7.36
CA TYR A 141 0.35 -18.62 8.49
C TYR A 141 1.57 -19.24 9.19
N LEU A 142 2.23 -18.47 10.05
CA LEU A 142 3.57 -18.78 10.57
C LEU A 142 3.64 -19.91 11.62
N LYS A 143 2.51 -20.36 12.18
CA LYS A 143 2.52 -21.42 13.19
C LYS A 143 3.11 -22.71 12.59
N ASN A 144 4.18 -23.21 13.21
CA ASN A 144 4.92 -24.39 12.76
C ASN A 144 5.50 -24.24 11.34
N ARG A 145 5.97 -23.03 11.01
CA ARG A 145 6.71 -22.69 9.78
C ARG A 145 7.94 -21.85 10.12
N GLU A 146 8.84 -21.75 9.15
CA GLU A 146 10.04 -20.91 9.20
C GLU A 146 9.87 -19.72 8.24
N PHE A 147 10.42 -18.57 8.61
CA PHE A 147 10.45 -17.36 7.78
C PHE A 147 11.86 -16.76 7.87
N ILE A 148 12.50 -16.56 6.72
CA ILE A 148 13.88 -16.10 6.62
C ILE A 148 13.91 -14.87 5.71
N ILE A 149 14.69 -13.88 6.10
CA ILE A 149 15.03 -12.71 5.29
C ILE A 149 16.51 -12.40 5.49
N ASP A 150 17.16 -11.99 4.41
CA ASP A 150 18.45 -11.33 4.47
C ASP A 150 18.22 -9.82 4.64
N VAL A 151 19.01 -9.18 5.49
CA VAL A 151 18.86 -7.75 5.80
C VAL A 151 20.24 -7.12 5.82
N ASP A 152 20.41 -6.07 5.01
CA ASP A 152 21.54 -5.14 5.13
C ASP A 152 21.10 -3.89 5.91
N SER A 153 21.72 -3.69 7.07
CA SER A 153 21.52 -2.52 7.93
C SER A 153 22.82 -1.74 8.13
N SER A 154 23.82 -1.94 7.27
CA SER A 154 25.16 -1.36 7.42
C SER A 154 25.17 0.17 7.32
N GLU A 155 24.21 0.75 6.60
CA GLU A 155 24.05 2.19 6.43
C GLU A 155 23.01 2.81 7.38
N LEU A 156 22.41 2.04 8.31
CA LEU A 156 21.45 2.56 9.28
C LEU A 156 22.18 3.04 10.56
N PRO A 157 22.23 4.36 10.83
CA PRO A 157 22.85 4.88 12.06
C PRO A 157 21.94 4.67 13.28
N CYS A 158 22.46 5.02 14.46
CA CYS A 158 21.61 5.24 15.63
C CYS A 158 20.53 6.29 15.31
N GLY A 159 19.30 6.08 15.79
CA GLY A 159 18.19 7.03 15.63
C GLY A 159 18.38 8.35 16.37
#